data_AF-A0A833PEE6-F1
#
_entry.id   AF-A0A833PEE6-F1
#
_cell.length_a   1.000
_cell.length_b   1.000
_cell.length_c   1.000
_cell.angle_alpha   90.00
_cell.angle_beta   90.00
_cell.angle_gamma   90.00
#
_symmetry.space_group_name_H-M   'P 1'
#
loop_
_entity.id
_entity.type
_entity.pdbx_description
1 polymer ?
#
loop_
_entity_poly.entity_id
_entity_poly.type
_entity_poly.pdbx_seq_one_letter_code
_entity_poly.pdbx_strand_id
1 'polypeptide(L)'
;MDSLKTTSMLRRLGMGLLHSLFSLFVVMTSIWFCLAIWIQQPLGQIFSYLIIIVWVFFALSILGFYFTKNVFTRKIDSLIYLVAFLLSLVWYFNIPAKQDREWSPEVSRIFSYEKQGQLVTIHNVRNFDWHTTDQYDEQWETRTYNLDDITGVNIITSYWMGPQIAHTLVSFNFSNQRPLVFSIEIRKEKNESFSAIGSFFRQFELSLIAADEKDIVYTRSNIRGEQVYFSLSNYQRLKAKHYLKNTYLNPQI
;
A
#
# COMPACT_ATOMS: atom_id res chain seq x y z
N MET A 1 -17.84 -38.34 42.11
CA MET A 1 -17.63 -36.97 42.65
C MET A 1 -16.51 -36.24 41.91
N ASP A 2 -15.50 -36.94 41.38
CA ASP A 2 -14.37 -36.33 40.66
C ASP A 2 -14.68 -35.87 39.23
N SER A 3 -15.56 -36.55 38.48
CA SER A 3 -15.91 -36.11 37.12
C SER A 3 -16.56 -34.72 37.10
N LEU A 4 -17.48 -34.45 38.03
CA LEU A 4 -18.16 -33.16 38.17
C LEU A 4 -17.19 -32.00 38.52
N LYS A 5 -16.17 -32.27 39.35
CA LYS A 5 -15.12 -31.29 39.66
C LYS A 5 -14.24 -31.01 38.44
N THR A 6 -13.85 -32.04 37.69
CA THR A 6 -13.06 -31.91 36.46
C THR A 6 -13.81 -31.13 35.38
N THR A 7 -15.10 -31.41 35.15
CA THR A 7 -15.94 -30.64 34.20
C THR A 7 -16.08 -29.17 34.63
N SER A 8 -16.18 -28.89 35.93
CA SER A 8 -16.26 -27.52 36.45
C SER A 8 -14.93 -26.76 36.30
N MET A 9 -13.79 -27.43 36.46
CA MET A 9 -12.45 -26.84 36.29
C MET A 9 -12.16 -26.56 34.81
N LEU A 10 -12.42 -27.52 33.91
CA LEU A 10 -12.32 -27.35 32.45
C LEU A 10 -13.16 -26.18 31.97
N ARG A 11 -14.39 -26.04 32.46
CA ARG A 11 -15.27 -24.92 32.11
C ARG A 11 -14.71 -23.57 32.59
N ARG A 12 -14.14 -23.50 33.80
CA ARG A 12 -13.51 -22.27 34.33
C ARG A 12 -12.27 -21.87 33.54
N LEU A 13 -11.40 -22.84 33.21
CA LEU A 13 -10.22 -22.64 32.36
C LEU A 13 -10.62 -22.15 30.96
N GLY A 14 -11.62 -22.79 30.34
CA GLY A 14 -12.14 -22.39 29.02
C GLY A 14 -12.74 -20.99 29.01
N MET A 15 -13.50 -20.60 30.04
CA MET A 15 -14.03 -19.24 30.16
C MET A 15 -12.91 -18.21 30.39
N GLY A 16 -11.90 -18.54 31.20
CA GLY A 16 -10.73 -17.68 31.40
C GLY A 16 -9.97 -17.43 30.10
N LEU A 17 -9.67 -18.49 29.35
CA LEU A 17 -9.01 -18.39 28.04
C LEU A 17 -9.83 -17.55 27.06
N LEU A 18 -11.15 -17.76 26.99
CA LEU A 18 -12.03 -17.00 26.11
C LEU A 18 -12.03 -15.50 26.46
N HIS A 19 -12.05 -15.15 27.74
CA HIS A 19 -11.93 -13.76 28.18
C HIS A 19 -10.58 -13.15 27.82
N SER A 20 -9.47 -13.88 28.03
CA SER A 20 -8.14 -13.42 27.63
C SER A 20 -8.03 -13.18 26.12
N LEU A 21 -8.56 -14.10 25.31
CA LEU A 21 -8.60 -13.96 23.86
C LEU A 21 -9.46 -12.76 23.42
N PHE A 22 -10.63 -12.58 24.04
CA PHE A 22 -11.50 -11.44 23.74
C PHE A 22 -10.85 -10.11 24.14
N SER A 23 -10.21 -10.03 25.31
CA SER A 23 -9.47 -8.83 25.72
C SER A 23 -8.32 -8.52 24.77
N LEU A 24 -7.56 -9.53 24.35
CA LEU A 24 -6.50 -9.36 23.35
C LEU A 24 -7.07 -8.86 22.02
N PHE A 25 -8.18 -9.43 21.57
CA PHE A 25 -8.90 -8.98 20.39
C PHE A 25 -9.24 -7.50 20.50
N VAL A 26 -9.93 -7.07 21.58
CA VAL A 26 -10.30 -5.67 21.82
C VAL A 26 -9.10 -4.74 21.80
N VAL A 27 -7.98 -5.13 22.42
CA VAL A 27 -6.76 -4.33 22.42
C VAL A 27 -6.21 -4.18 21.00
N MET A 28 -6.03 -5.29 20.27
CA MET A 28 -5.46 -5.27 18.93
C MET A 28 -6.35 -4.50 17.93
N THR A 29 -7.66 -4.72 17.95
CA THR A 29 -8.59 -4.03 17.06
C THR A 29 -8.74 -2.56 17.40
N SER A 30 -8.63 -2.18 18.68
CA SER A 30 -8.64 -0.77 19.08
C SER A 30 -7.37 -0.05 18.69
N ILE A 31 -6.20 -0.68 18.86
CA ILE A 31 -4.92 -0.12 18.37
C ILE A 31 -5.00 0.09 16.85
N TRP A 32 -5.44 -0.92 16.12
CA TRP A 32 -5.61 -0.83 14.67
C TRP A 32 -6.57 0.30 14.27
N PHE A 33 -7.75 0.39 14.88
CA PHE A 33 -8.74 1.41 14.53
C PHE A 33 -8.26 2.83 14.87
N CYS A 34 -7.64 3.02 16.03
CA CYS A 34 -7.08 4.31 16.41
C CYS A 34 -5.97 4.76 15.45
N LEU A 35 -5.10 3.84 15.01
CA LEU A 35 -4.09 4.14 13.99
C LEU A 35 -4.73 4.49 12.64
N ALA A 36 -5.77 3.75 12.23
CA ALA A 36 -6.50 4.04 11.00
C ALA A 36 -7.12 5.45 11.01
N ILE A 37 -7.77 5.84 12.11
CA ILE A 37 -8.34 7.19 12.27
C ILE A 37 -7.26 8.27 12.33
N TRP A 38 -6.15 8.01 13.03
CA TRP A 38 -5.04 8.97 13.13
C TRP A 38 -4.39 9.28 11.79
N ILE A 39 -4.26 8.26 10.92
CA ILE A 39 -3.64 8.38 9.61
C ILE A 39 -4.62 8.96 8.58
N GLN A 40 -5.84 8.42 8.51
CA GLN A 40 -6.82 8.83 7.49
C GLN A 40 -7.47 10.19 7.77
N GLN A 41 -7.58 10.55 9.05
CA GLN A 41 -8.22 11.78 9.51
C GLN A 41 -9.55 12.13 8.79
N PRO A 42 -10.52 11.20 8.72
CA PRO A 42 -11.66 11.29 7.79
C PRO A 42 -12.56 12.51 8.00
N LEU A 43 -12.57 13.09 9.19
CA LEU A 43 -13.36 14.27 9.56
C LEU A 43 -12.47 15.48 9.91
N GLY A 44 -11.22 15.47 9.45
CA GLY A 44 -10.20 16.43 9.84
C GLY A 44 -9.55 16.09 11.19
N GLN A 45 -8.47 16.79 11.49
CA GLN A 45 -7.56 16.43 12.58
C GLN A 45 -8.24 16.45 13.97
N ILE A 46 -8.97 17.51 14.29
CA ILE A 46 -9.60 17.70 15.62
C ILE A 46 -10.63 16.59 15.90
N PHE A 47 -11.56 16.36 14.97
CA PHE A 47 -12.60 15.34 15.13
C PHE A 47 -12.03 13.92 15.16
N SER A 48 -10.95 13.67 14.42
CA SER A 48 -10.27 12.37 14.43
C SER A 48 -9.65 12.07 15.80
N TYR A 49 -9.04 13.06 16.46
CA TYR A 49 -8.57 12.89 17.84
C TYR A 49 -9.71 12.69 18.83
N LEU A 50 -10.84 13.38 18.67
CA LEU A 50 -12.02 13.15 19.51
C LEU A 50 -12.54 11.72 19.38
N ILE A 51 -12.62 11.18 18.15
CA ILE A 51 -13.02 9.78 17.90
C ILE A 51 -12.06 8.82 18.60
N ILE A 52 -10.74 9.04 18.49
CA ILE A 52 -9.74 8.19 19.15
C ILE A 52 -9.93 8.20 20.67
N ILE A 53 -10.09 9.39 21.27
CA ILE A 53 -10.29 9.52 22.73
C ILE A 53 -11.56 8.77 23.17
N VAL A 54 -12.68 8.99 22.48
CA VAL A 54 -13.95 8.30 22.77
C VAL A 54 -13.80 6.79 22.63
N TRP A 55 -13.13 6.31 21.57
CA TRP A 55 -12.90 4.89 21.34
C TRP A 55 -12.01 4.27 22.42
N VAL A 56 -10.97 4.97 22.88
CA VAL A 56 -10.09 4.48 23.95
C VAL A 56 -10.87 4.33 25.26
N PHE A 57 -11.68 5.32 25.65
CA PHE A 57 -12.54 5.20 26.83
C PHE A 57 -13.55 4.06 26.70
N PHE A 58 -14.13 3.90 25.50
CA PHE A 58 -15.01 2.78 25.20
C PHE A 58 -14.29 1.43 25.30
N ALA A 59 -13.10 1.27 24.73
CA ALA A 59 -12.33 0.03 24.83
C ALA A 59 -11.90 -0.30 26.28
N LEU A 60 -11.50 0.71 27.06
CA LEU A 60 -11.17 0.54 28.48
C LEU A 60 -12.39 0.11 29.31
N SER A 61 -13.60 0.57 28.95
CA SER A 61 -14.82 0.11 29.60
C SER A 61 -15.11 -1.36 29.32
N ILE A 62 -14.91 -1.82 28.07
CA ILE A 62 -15.03 -3.24 27.69
C ILE A 62 -14.01 -4.11 28.43
N LEU A 63 -12.78 -3.62 28.59
CA LEU A 63 -11.70 -4.34 29.31
C LEU A 63 -11.91 -4.37 30.83
N GLY A 64 -12.91 -3.67 31.35
CA GLY A 64 -13.28 -3.71 32.77
C GLY A 64 -12.44 -2.80 33.66
N PHE A 65 -11.80 -1.76 33.11
CA PHE A 65 -11.09 -0.75 33.90
C PHE A 65 -12.03 0.19 34.68
N TYR A 66 -13.36 0.06 34.51
CA TYR A 66 -14.34 0.78 35.33
C TYR A 66 -14.51 0.15 36.71
N PHE A 67 -14.34 0.99 37.73
CA PHE A 67 -14.47 0.65 39.15
C PHE A 67 -15.93 0.60 39.68
N THR A 68 -16.96 0.76 38.84
CA THR A 68 -18.32 1.01 39.36
C THR A 68 -19.39 0.17 38.65
N LYS A 69 -20.20 -0.52 39.47
CA LYS A 69 -21.42 -1.22 39.08
C LYS A 69 -22.40 -0.26 38.39
N ASN A 70 -23.15 -0.78 37.40
CA ASN A 70 -24.38 -0.24 36.78
C ASN A 70 -24.29 0.75 35.60
N VAL A 71 -24.16 0.23 34.37
CA VAL A 71 -24.89 0.82 33.20
C VAL A 71 -25.41 -0.27 32.25
N PHE A 72 -24.61 -1.29 31.91
CA PHE A 72 -25.00 -2.37 30.97
C PHE A 72 -24.50 -3.76 31.43
N THR A 73 -25.03 -4.82 30.81
CA THR A 73 -24.57 -6.20 31.05
C THR A 73 -23.37 -6.49 30.15
N ARG A 74 -22.33 -7.18 30.65
CA ARG A 74 -21.10 -7.52 29.86
C ARG A 74 -21.35 -8.08 28.46
N LYS A 75 -22.47 -8.80 28.25
CA LYS A 75 -22.87 -9.33 26.94
C LYS A 75 -23.31 -8.24 25.95
N ILE A 76 -24.06 -7.26 26.44
CA ILE A 76 -24.55 -6.12 25.63
C ILE A 76 -23.35 -5.25 25.24
N ASP A 77 -22.47 -4.92 26.18
CA ASP A 77 -21.25 -4.15 25.92
C ASP A 77 -20.36 -4.79 24.86
N SER A 78 -20.16 -6.11 24.97
CA SER A 78 -19.40 -6.89 23.98
C SER A 78 -20.05 -6.87 22.60
N LEU A 79 -21.39 -6.94 22.53
CA LEU A 79 -22.13 -6.86 21.27
C LEU A 79 -22.01 -5.46 20.64
N ILE A 80 -22.14 -4.40 21.43
CA ILE A 80 -21.96 -3.02 20.95
C ILE A 80 -20.54 -2.85 20.39
N TYR A 81 -19.52 -3.37 21.08
CA TYR A 81 -18.14 -3.32 20.59
C TYR A 81 -17.99 -4.03 19.24
N LEU A 82 -18.54 -5.24 19.11
CA LEU A 82 -18.48 -6.01 17.86
C LEU A 82 -19.18 -5.28 16.72
N VAL A 83 -20.35 -4.69 16.96
CA VAL A 83 -21.06 -3.89 15.94
C VAL A 83 -20.26 -2.65 15.56
N ALA A 84 -19.73 -1.91 16.53
CA ALA A 84 -18.90 -0.73 16.29
C ALA A 84 -17.64 -1.07 15.48
N PHE A 85 -16.99 -2.21 15.79
CA PHE A 85 -15.86 -2.72 15.05
C PHE A 85 -16.23 -3.15 13.62
N LEU A 86 -17.39 -3.79 13.42
CA LEU A 86 -17.86 -4.11 12.07
C LEU A 86 -18.09 -2.85 11.24
N LEU A 87 -18.67 -1.80 11.83
CA LEU A 87 -18.85 -0.52 11.16
C LEU A 87 -17.51 0.14 10.80
N SER A 88 -16.50 0.04 11.68
CA SER A 88 -15.17 0.56 11.36
C SER A 88 -14.49 -0.21 10.23
N LEU A 89 -14.67 -1.53 10.14
CA LEU A 89 -14.19 -2.32 8.99
C LEU A 89 -14.90 -1.89 7.71
N VAL A 90 -16.24 -1.77 7.74
CA VAL A 90 -17.02 -1.32 6.57
C VAL A 90 -16.52 0.04 6.10
N TRP A 91 -16.34 1.01 7.01
CA TRP A 91 -15.76 2.31 6.67
C TRP A 91 -14.36 2.17 6.05
N TYR A 92 -13.45 1.46 6.71
CA TYR A 92 -12.05 1.36 6.29
C TYR A 92 -11.88 0.72 4.91
N PHE A 93 -12.65 -0.33 4.60
CA PHE A 93 -12.59 -0.99 3.29
C PHE A 93 -13.35 -0.24 2.18
N ASN A 94 -14.16 0.77 2.53
CA ASN A 94 -14.85 1.63 1.58
C ASN A 94 -14.17 3.01 1.41
N ILE A 95 -12.95 3.21 1.91
CA ILE A 95 -12.17 4.43 1.64
C ILE A 95 -11.86 4.47 0.14
N PRO A 96 -12.38 5.45 -0.63
CA PRO A 96 -12.16 5.52 -2.06
C PRO A 96 -10.74 6.02 -2.38
N ALA A 97 -10.12 5.46 -3.42
CA ALA A 97 -8.93 6.06 -4.01
C ALA A 97 -9.32 7.36 -4.72
N LYS A 98 -8.62 8.45 -4.45
CA LYS A 98 -8.88 9.73 -5.12
C LYS A 98 -7.90 9.93 -6.26
N GLN A 99 -8.34 10.61 -7.32
CA GLN A 99 -7.51 10.89 -8.50
C GLN A 99 -7.22 12.37 -8.66
N ASP A 100 -8.01 13.21 -7.99
CA ASP A 100 -8.10 14.66 -8.05
C ASP A 100 -7.40 15.33 -6.86
N ARG A 101 -6.13 14.98 -6.64
CA ARG A 101 -5.27 15.63 -5.64
C ARG A 101 -4.10 16.36 -6.28
N GLU A 102 -3.45 17.23 -5.51
CA GLU A 102 -2.20 17.84 -5.91
C GLU A 102 -1.03 16.87 -5.72
N TRP A 103 -0.85 15.99 -6.69
CA TRP A 103 0.20 14.98 -6.69
C TRP A 103 1.60 15.59 -6.78
N SER A 104 2.56 14.91 -6.14
CA SER A 104 3.99 15.21 -6.34
C SER A 104 4.35 15.07 -7.82
N PRO A 105 5.24 15.92 -8.36
CA PRO A 105 5.51 15.93 -9.79
C PRO A 105 5.96 14.58 -10.36
N GLU A 106 6.79 13.83 -9.61
CA GLU A 106 7.31 12.50 -9.99
C GLU A 106 6.25 11.41 -10.24
N VAL A 107 5.01 11.64 -9.78
CA VAL A 107 3.85 10.72 -9.87
C VAL A 107 2.57 11.45 -10.29
N SER A 108 2.73 12.65 -10.87
CA SER A 108 1.61 13.53 -11.22
C SER A 108 0.80 13.02 -12.41
N ARG A 109 1.47 12.38 -13.37
CA ARG A 109 0.85 11.84 -14.57
C ARG A 109 0.63 10.33 -14.45
N ILE A 110 -0.50 9.89 -14.97
CA ILE A 110 -0.89 8.48 -14.99
C ILE A 110 -0.43 7.88 -16.33
N PHE A 111 0.05 6.64 -16.27
CA PHE A 111 0.35 5.85 -17.46
C PHE A 111 -0.85 5.77 -18.40
N SER A 112 -0.62 6.07 -19.68
CA SER A 112 -1.61 5.95 -20.73
C SER A 112 -0.93 5.48 -22.01
N TYR A 113 -1.64 4.70 -22.83
CA TYR A 113 -1.10 4.21 -24.09
C TYR A 113 -2.18 4.07 -25.15
N GLU A 114 -1.74 4.18 -26.39
CA GLU A 114 -2.49 3.81 -27.58
C GLU A 114 -1.80 2.65 -28.27
N LYS A 115 -2.59 1.74 -28.86
CA LYS A 115 -2.05 0.55 -29.51
C LYS A 115 -2.67 0.34 -30.87
N GLN A 116 -1.81 0.21 -31.88
CA GLN A 116 -2.18 -0.04 -33.27
C GLN A 116 -1.37 -1.24 -33.78
N GLY A 117 -1.96 -2.44 -33.66
CA GLY A 117 -1.30 -3.70 -33.96
C GLY A 117 -0.08 -3.93 -33.08
N GLN A 118 1.11 -3.79 -33.68
CA GLN A 118 2.42 -4.02 -33.06
C GLN A 118 3.08 -2.72 -32.56
N LEU A 119 2.57 -1.56 -32.97
CA LEU A 119 3.02 -0.27 -32.50
C LEU A 119 2.23 0.14 -31.27
N VAL A 120 2.94 0.60 -30.24
CA VAL A 120 2.38 1.07 -28.97
C VAL A 120 2.95 2.45 -28.71
N THR A 121 2.10 3.45 -28.69
CA THR A 121 2.45 4.81 -28.29
C THR A 121 2.13 4.96 -26.81
N ILE A 122 3.14 5.19 -25.99
CA ILE A 122 3.00 5.39 -24.55
C ILE A 122 3.13 6.88 -24.28
N HIS A 123 2.15 7.42 -23.59
CA HIS A 123 2.14 8.78 -23.08
C HIS A 123 2.63 8.81 -21.64
N ASN A 124 3.15 9.96 -21.23
CA ASN A 124 3.62 10.19 -19.88
C ASN A 124 4.74 9.20 -19.47
N VAL A 125 5.70 8.98 -20.36
CA VAL A 125 6.94 8.30 -19.99
C VAL A 125 7.79 9.29 -19.19
N ARG A 126 8.05 8.99 -17.92
CA ARG A 126 8.89 9.82 -17.06
C ARG A 126 10.36 9.72 -17.47
N ASN A 127 11.03 10.84 -17.64
CA ASN A 127 12.46 10.89 -17.93
C ASN A 127 13.11 12.07 -17.20
N PHE A 128 12.93 12.13 -15.89
CA PHE A 128 13.41 13.24 -15.08
C PHE A 128 14.93 13.17 -14.90
N ASP A 129 15.59 14.33 -14.94
CA ASP A 129 17.01 14.44 -14.59
C ASP A 129 17.13 14.91 -13.13
N TRP A 130 17.66 14.04 -12.26
CA TRP A 130 17.66 14.27 -10.82
C TRP A 130 18.99 14.85 -10.31
N HIS A 131 18.89 15.87 -9.46
CA HIS A 131 20.04 16.52 -8.80
C HIS A 131 20.08 16.19 -7.30
N THR A 132 18.91 16.22 -6.65
CA THR A 132 18.68 15.76 -5.27
C THR A 132 17.29 15.12 -5.16
N THR A 133 16.89 14.65 -3.97
CA THR A 133 15.56 14.06 -3.75
C THR A 133 14.42 15.02 -4.09
N ASP A 134 14.62 16.32 -3.91
CA ASP A 134 13.59 17.35 -4.08
C ASP A 134 13.91 18.34 -5.22
N GLN A 135 15.02 18.16 -5.93
CA GLN A 135 15.43 19.00 -7.05
C GLN A 135 15.72 18.14 -8.27
N TYR A 136 14.94 18.34 -9.32
CA TYR A 136 15.01 17.59 -10.56
C TYR A 136 14.37 18.40 -11.70
N ASP A 137 14.83 18.14 -12.92
CA ASP A 137 14.24 18.70 -14.13
C ASP A 137 13.13 17.76 -14.61
N GLU A 138 11.89 18.26 -14.59
CA GLU A 138 10.72 17.48 -15.00
C GLU A 138 10.67 17.31 -16.52
N GLN A 139 10.62 16.06 -16.97
CA GLN A 139 10.44 15.73 -18.38
C GLN A 139 9.52 14.52 -18.54
N TRP A 140 8.39 14.75 -19.23
CA TRP A 140 7.40 13.74 -19.57
C TRP A 140 7.33 13.59 -21.08
N GLU A 141 7.53 12.38 -21.55
CA GLU A 141 7.66 12.09 -22.98
C GLU A 141 6.47 11.27 -23.50
N THR A 142 6.28 11.33 -24.81
CA THR A 142 5.49 10.36 -25.55
C THR A 142 6.45 9.55 -26.44
N ARG A 143 6.42 8.23 -26.32
CA ARG A 143 7.33 7.32 -27.04
C ARG A 143 6.53 6.25 -27.77
N THR A 144 6.94 5.90 -28.98
CA THR A 144 6.30 4.84 -29.78
C THR A 144 7.24 3.65 -29.92
N TYR A 145 6.80 2.51 -29.41
CA TYR A 145 7.55 1.25 -29.41
C TYR A 145 6.93 0.26 -30.39
N ASN A 146 7.77 -0.43 -31.17
CA ASN A 146 7.36 -1.64 -31.87
C ASN A 146 7.59 -2.85 -30.96
N LEU A 147 6.52 -3.59 -30.65
CA LEU A 147 6.57 -4.77 -29.80
C LEU A 147 7.41 -5.92 -30.39
N ASP A 148 7.65 -5.92 -31.70
CA ASP A 148 8.58 -6.87 -32.30
C ASP A 148 10.02 -6.54 -31.99
N ASP A 149 10.36 -5.28 -31.72
CA ASP A 149 11.75 -4.86 -31.44
C ASP A 149 12.20 -5.22 -30.02
N ILE A 150 11.34 -5.83 -29.19
CA ILE A 150 11.70 -6.27 -27.84
C ILE A 150 12.80 -7.32 -27.90
N THR A 151 13.90 -7.08 -27.20
CA THR A 151 15.05 -8.00 -27.13
C THR A 151 15.09 -8.78 -25.82
N GLY A 152 14.48 -8.27 -24.75
CA GLY A 152 14.43 -8.94 -23.47
C GLY A 152 13.70 -8.15 -22.41
N VAL A 153 13.66 -8.72 -21.20
CA VAL A 153 13.12 -8.08 -20.00
C VAL A 153 14.09 -8.30 -18.84
N ASN A 154 14.31 -7.26 -18.05
CA ASN A 154 15.12 -7.29 -16.84
C ASN A 154 14.21 -7.03 -15.64
N ILE A 155 14.46 -7.75 -14.56
CA ILE A 155 13.86 -7.44 -13.27
C ILE A 155 14.90 -6.65 -12.48
N ILE A 156 14.51 -5.46 -12.04
CA ILE A 156 15.36 -4.57 -11.25
C ILE A 156 14.80 -4.58 -9.84
N THR A 157 15.64 -4.90 -8.86
CA THR A 157 15.27 -4.86 -7.44
C THR A 157 16.05 -3.76 -6.74
N SER A 158 15.34 -2.85 -6.10
CA SER A 158 15.92 -1.79 -5.28
C SER A 158 15.68 -2.06 -3.80
N TYR A 159 16.68 -1.86 -2.95
CA TYR A 159 16.58 -2.07 -1.50
C TYR A 159 16.93 -0.78 -0.75
N TRP A 160 15.95 -0.23 -0.02
CA TRP A 160 16.12 0.97 0.84
C TRP A 160 15.80 0.71 2.31
N MET A 161 15.03 -0.33 2.63
CA MET A 161 14.60 -0.65 3.99
C MET A 161 15.22 -1.96 4.50
N GLY A 162 16.52 -2.13 4.24
CA GLY A 162 17.26 -3.37 4.52
C GLY A 162 17.07 -4.44 3.43
N PRO A 163 17.65 -5.64 3.61
CA PRO A 163 17.75 -6.65 2.55
C PRO A 163 16.47 -7.48 2.35
N GLN A 164 15.42 -7.28 3.15
CA GLN A 164 14.23 -8.13 3.15
C GLN A 164 13.08 -7.60 2.29
N ILE A 165 13.11 -6.32 1.93
CA ILE A 165 12.03 -5.64 1.19
C ILE A 165 12.64 -5.00 -0.05
N ALA A 166 12.24 -5.49 -1.22
CA ALA A 166 12.71 -4.99 -2.51
C ALA A 166 11.58 -4.30 -3.28
N HIS A 167 11.83 -3.09 -3.80
CA HIS A 167 11.01 -2.49 -4.85
C HIS A 167 11.36 -3.19 -6.13
N THR A 168 10.37 -3.74 -6.80
CA THR A 168 10.59 -4.45 -8.05
C THR A 168 10.13 -3.60 -9.22
N LEU A 169 11.03 -3.37 -10.16
CA LEU A 169 10.76 -2.72 -11.43
C LEU A 169 10.97 -3.71 -12.57
N VAL A 170 10.27 -3.49 -13.68
CA VAL A 170 10.38 -4.33 -14.87
C VAL A 170 10.85 -3.47 -16.03
N SER A 171 12.05 -3.74 -16.54
CA SER A 171 12.64 -3.03 -17.68
C SER A 171 12.54 -3.87 -18.95
N PHE A 172 11.98 -3.30 -20.01
CA PHE A 172 11.88 -3.92 -21.33
C PHE A 172 12.92 -3.31 -22.26
N ASN A 173 13.78 -4.15 -22.82
CA ASN A 173 14.81 -3.76 -23.76
C ASN A 173 14.29 -3.84 -25.19
N PHE A 174 14.72 -2.90 -26.03
CA PHE A 174 14.39 -2.85 -27.46
C PHE A 174 15.67 -2.80 -28.28
N SER A 175 15.65 -3.32 -29.51
CA SER A 175 16.84 -3.34 -30.38
C SER A 175 17.26 -1.96 -30.86
N ASN A 176 16.31 -1.04 -31.00
CA ASN A 176 16.50 0.25 -31.67
C ASN A 176 16.08 1.46 -30.81
N GLN A 177 15.77 1.26 -29.53
CA GLN A 177 15.25 2.30 -28.64
C GLN A 177 15.73 2.11 -27.20
N ARG A 178 15.62 3.17 -26.40
CA ARG A 178 15.95 3.12 -24.98
C ARG A 178 15.00 2.17 -24.23
N PRO A 179 15.48 1.49 -23.17
CA PRO A 179 14.63 0.62 -22.38
C PRO A 179 13.44 1.38 -21.77
N LEU A 180 12.35 0.65 -21.60
CA LEU A 180 11.13 1.14 -20.97
C LEU A 180 10.92 0.42 -19.64
N VAL A 181 10.88 1.17 -18.55
CA VAL A 181 10.74 0.61 -17.21
C VAL A 181 9.35 0.87 -16.67
N PHE A 182 8.74 -0.15 -16.11
CA PHE A 182 7.50 -0.04 -15.35
C PHE A 182 7.75 -0.24 -13.87
N SER A 183 7.08 0.59 -13.07
CA SER A 183 7.13 0.51 -11.62
C SER A 183 5.77 0.88 -11.03
N ILE A 184 5.32 0.14 -10.03
CA ILE A 184 4.15 0.52 -9.23
C ILE A 184 4.68 1.36 -8.08
N GLU A 185 4.33 2.64 -8.10
CA GLU A 185 4.75 3.60 -7.08
C GLU A 185 3.57 3.96 -6.17
N ILE A 186 3.90 4.37 -4.95
CA ILE A 186 2.95 5.16 -4.18
C ILE A 186 2.73 6.50 -4.90
N ARG A 187 1.50 6.98 -4.87
CA ARG A 187 1.12 8.29 -5.40
C ARG A 187 0.87 9.22 -4.23
N LYS A 188 1.90 10.00 -3.88
CA LYS A 188 1.90 10.99 -2.79
C LYS A 188 1.51 12.37 -3.29
N GLU A 189 0.85 13.16 -2.45
CA GLU A 189 0.63 14.59 -2.68
C GLU A 189 1.94 15.39 -2.56
N LYS A 190 1.98 16.62 -3.07
CA LYS A 190 3.19 17.47 -3.08
C LYS A 190 3.82 17.66 -1.70
N ASN A 191 3.00 17.75 -0.65
CA ASN A 191 3.45 18.00 0.72
C ASN A 191 3.49 16.73 1.58
N GLU A 192 3.34 15.56 0.96
CA GLU A 192 3.38 14.28 1.65
C GLU A 192 4.77 13.63 1.55
N SER A 193 5.20 13.07 2.68
CA SER A 193 6.40 12.24 2.74
C SER A 193 6.01 10.77 2.84
N PHE A 194 6.88 9.88 2.34
CA PHE A 194 6.66 8.44 2.46
C PHE A 194 6.54 8.02 3.93
N SER A 195 5.56 7.14 4.20
CA SER A 195 5.38 6.49 5.50
C SER A 195 5.04 5.01 5.29
N ALA A 196 5.88 4.12 5.82
CA ALA A 196 5.61 2.69 5.79
C ALA A 196 4.32 2.36 6.54
N ILE A 197 4.11 2.96 7.72
CA ILE A 197 2.89 2.80 8.51
C ILE A 197 1.70 3.39 7.75
N GLY A 198 1.84 4.59 7.17
CA GLY A 198 0.81 5.21 6.34
C GLY A 198 0.35 4.31 5.19
N SER A 199 1.30 3.62 4.55
CA SER A 199 1.04 2.67 3.47
C SER A 199 0.20 1.47 3.93
N PHE A 200 0.42 0.95 5.15
CA PHE A 200 -0.44 -0.10 5.74
C PHE A 200 -1.88 0.38 5.97
N PHE A 201 -2.06 1.68 6.19
CA PHE A 201 -3.34 2.31 6.51
C PHE A 201 -3.99 3.05 5.34
N ARG A 202 -3.67 2.71 4.08
CA ARG A 202 -4.26 3.29 2.86
C ARG A 202 -4.06 4.81 2.72
N GLN A 203 -2.97 5.36 3.25
CA GLN A 203 -2.71 6.81 3.16
C GLN A 203 -2.46 7.25 1.71
N PHE A 204 -1.74 6.43 0.94
CA PHE A 204 -1.33 6.76 -0.43
C PHE A 204 -2.17 6.00 -1.45
N GLU A 205 -2.43 6.65 -2.57
CA GLU A 205 -2.88 6.00 -3.79
C GLU A 205 -1.72 5.26 -4.48
N LEU A 206 -2.04 4.47 -5.51
CA LEU A 206 -1.05 3.77 -6.32
C LEU A 206 -0.99 4.40 -7.71
N SER A 207 0.19 4.45 -8.29
CA SER A 207 0.42 4.90 -9.66
C SER A 207 1.30 3.90 -10.41
N LEU A 208 0.88 3.48 -11.59
CA LEU A 208 1.76 2.79 -12.53
C LEU A 208 2.56 3.84 -13.29
N ILE A 209 3.88 3.84 -13.11
CA ILE A 209 4.81 4.73 -13.80
C ILE A 209 5.52 3.95 -14.90
N ALA A 210 5.44 4.48 -16.11
CA ALA A 210 6.36 4.16 -17.20
C ALA A 210 7.48 5.20 -17.20
N ALA A 211 8.74 4.76 -17.25
CA ALA A 211 9.89 5.65 -17.17
C ALA A 211 11.03 5.19 -18.08
N ASP A 212 11.92 6.12 -18.42
CA ASP A 212 13.25 5.80 -18.90
C ASP A 212 14.04 5.07 -17.81
N GLU A 213 14.81 4.06 -18.20
CA GLU A 213 15.64 3.31 -17.25
C GLU A 213 16.66 4.22 -16.57
N LYS A 214 17.24 5.20 -17.29
CA LYS A 214 18.19 6.14 -16.73
C LYS A 214 17.56 6.91 -15.57
N ASP A 215 16.38 7.50 -15.75
CA ASP A 215 15.66 8.23 -14.70
C ASP A 215 15.47 7.33 -13.48
N ILE A 216 14.66 6.28 -13.64
CA ILE A 216 14.08 5.58 -12.49
C ILE A 216 15.11 4.75 -11.72
N VAL A 217 16.18 4.31 -12.37
CA VAL A 217 17.31 3.62 -11.74
C VAL A 217 18.26 4.61 -11.09
N TYR A 218 18.62 5.71 -11.78
CA TYR A 218 19.56 6.70 -11.25
C TYR A 218 19.03 7.38 -9.99
N THR A 219 17.74 7.72 -9.93
CA THR A 219 17.14 8.28 -8.70
C THR A 219 17.37 7.35 -7.51
N ARG A 220 17.28 6.04 -7.72
CA ARG A 220 17.41 5.05 -6.65
C ARG A 220 18.85 4.87 -6.24
N SER A 221 19.73 4.58 -7.19
CA SER A 221 21.14 4.29 -6.90
C SER A 221 21.93 5.51 -6.46
N ASN A 222 21.77 6.65 -7.15
CA ASN A 222 22.66 7.80 -7.00
C ASN A 222 22.09 8.89 -6.10
N ILE A 223 20.78 9.14 -6.17
CA ILE A 223 20.14 10.22 -5.40
C ILE A 223 19.72 9.72 -4.02
N ARG A 224 19.11 8.52 -3.96
CA ARG A 224 18.60 7.92 -2.72
C ARG A 224 19.57 6.94 -2.05
N GLY A 225 20.64 6.54 -2.74
CA GLY A 225 21.64 5.61 -2.20
C GLY A 225 21.14 4.17 -2.01
N GLU A 226 20.09 3.78 -2.72
CA GLU A 226 19.49 2.44 -2.65
C GLU A 226 20.40 1.40 -3.30
N GLN A 227 20.36 0.16 -2.81
CA GLN A 227 21.07 -0.95 -3.45
C GLN A 227 20.23 -1.49 -4.60
N VAL A 228 20.71 -1.31 -5.83
CA VAL A 228 19.98 -1.71 -7.05
C VAL A 228 20.67 -2.90 -7.71
N TYR A 229 19.89 -3.95 -7.97
CA TYR A 229 20.37 -5.16 -8.64
C TYR A 229 19.57 -5.44 -9.91
N PHE A 230 20.28 -5.80 -10.98
CA PHE A 230 19.69 -6.27 -12.22
C PHE A 230 19.72 -7.79 -12.25
N SER A 231 18.54 -8.40 -12.17
CA SER A 231 18.36 -9.81 -12.46
C SER A 231 18.16 -9.95 -13.96
N LEU A 232 19.22 -10.35 -14.67
CA LEU A 232 19.14 -10.74 -16.07
C LEU A 232 18.27 -11.98 -16.16
N SER A 233 17.04 -11.79 -16.62
CA SER A 233 16.19 -12.91 -16.92
C SER A 233 16.50 -13.34 -18.35
N ASN A 234 16.83 -14.62 -18.57
CA ASN A 234 16.91 -15.20 -19.91
C ASN A 234 15.51 -15.38 -20.52
N TYR A 235 14.59 -14.42 -20.35
CA TYR A 235 13.27 -14.48 -20.98
C TYR A 235 13.45 -14.32 -22.49
N GLN A 236 13.27 -15.44 -23.20
CA GLN A 236 13.21 -15.47 -24.66
C GLN A 236 12.22 -14.39 -25.15
N ARG A 237 12.62 -13.61 -26.17
CA ARG A 237 11.87 -12.49 -26.80
C ARG A 237 10.33 -12.65 -26.82
N LEU A 238 9.84 -13.84 -27.14
CA LEU A 238 8.41 -14.15 -27.18
C LEU A 238 7.72 -14.03 -25.81
N LYS A 239 8.37 -14.45 -24.71
CA LYS A 239 7.84 -14.31 -23.34
C LYS A 239 7.86 -12.86 -22.88
N ALA A 240 8.90 -12.10 -23.20
CA ALA A 240 8.98 -10.66 -22.86
C ALA A 240 7.86 -9.86 -23.54
N LYS A 241 7.64 -10.08 -24.85
CA LYS A 241 6.53 -9.48 -25.61
C LYS A 241 5.16 -9.86 -25.02
N HIS A 242 4.98 -11.13 -24.68
CA HIS A 242 3.74 -11.61 -24.05
C HIS A 242 3.50 -10.92 -22.69
N TYR A 243 4.54 -10.79 -21.86
CA TYR A 243 4.47 -10.14 -20.55
C TYR A 243 4.12 -8.66 -20.67
N LEU A 244 4.80 -7.89 -21.54
CA LEU A 244 4.45 -6.48 -21.77
C LEU A 244 2.99 -6.33 -22.21
N LYS A 245 2.59 -7.14 -23.20
CA LYS A 245 1.25 -7.08 -23.80
C LYS A 245 0.14 -7.38 -22.80
N ASN A 246 0.30 -8.41 -21.98
CA ASN A 246 -0.79 -8.92 -21.14
C ASN A 246 -0.83 -8.30 -19.75
N THR A 247 0.31 -7.81 -19.24
CA THR A 247 0.40 -7.22 -17.90
C THR A 247 0.16 -5.71 -17.93
N TYR A 248 0.75 -5.00 -18.89
CA TYR A 248 0.74 -3.52 -18.90
C TYR A 248 -0.12 -2.94 -20.03
N LEU A 249 -0.28 -3.66 -21.15
CA LEU A 249 -0.99 -3.18 -22.33
C LEU A 249 -2.33 -3.92 -22.56
N ASN A 250 -2.99 -4.27 -21.46
CA ASN A 250 -4.30 -4.92 -21.47
C ASN A 250 -5.35 -3.96 -20.88
N PRO A 251 -6.46 -3.67 -21.58
CA PRO A 251 -7.49 -2.73 -21.12
C PRO A 251 -8.36 -3.23 -19.94
N GLN A 252 -7.86 -4.15 -19.10
CA GLN A 252 -8.62 -4.80 -18.01
C GLN A 252 -8.15 -4.38 -16.60
N ILE A 253 -7.39 -3.30 -16.47
CA ILE A 253 -7.08 -2.67 -15.17
C ILE A 253 -7.59 -1.23 -15.20
#